data_AF-A0A8J8VTN1-F1
#
_entry.id   AF-A0A8J8VTN1-F1
#
_cell.length_a   1.000
_cell.length_b   1.000
_cell.length_c   1.000
_cell.angle_alpha   90.00
_cell.angle_beta   90.00
_cell.angle_gamma   90.00
#
_symmetry.space_group_name_H-M   'P 1'
#
loop_
_entity.id
_entity.type
_entity.pdbx_description
1 polymer ?
#
loop_
_entity_poly.entity_id
_entity_poly.type
_entity_poly.pdbx_seq_one_letter_code
_entity_poly.pdbx_strand_id
1 'polypeptide(L)'
;MTEDMAQNIISIEDQKNLQGGLKLTDIEDNKRNVSENEISVGQKLIEYLKSTNTTIILPQINFEENRILFPILKEIGEDPSNVSVLDKLAAPAVNILQKETYEVLPVCPEHPENLLTTTRICCSECNSINVKKLYLVEHKVCGFIADTEIFGQKNVTDIATCPKCEKNITNPKRELRSLGFWFLCSDCGEKFDNISNKLFCRKFNHDFDINSAEYLSVPYYSVNNSSSADVDTITLLTKLSKAIETFGFSTQKFVKVIGRSGVPHSVSIHGKKEDKQVSVFFRSSDKQLPDVDVNSIIAECADLPESFNILICIPSISSEAKAMARYTGTSIITGKEYDEVFSQLEKLVAEHINK
;
A
#
# COMPACT_ATOMS: atom_id res chain seq x y z
N MET A 1 14.90 -28.65 55.60
CA MET A 1 13.83 -27.65 55.48
C MET A 1 14.27 -26.67 54.40
N THR A 2 14.39 -27.07 53.13
CA THR A 2 13.35 -27.36 52.11
C THR A 2 12.43 -26.19 51.81
N GLU A 3 12.29 -25.94 50.50
CA GLU A 3 11.31 -25.10 49.77
C GLU A 3 11.69 -23.62 49.59
N ASP A 4 11.57 -22.97 48.43
CA ASP A 4 11.41 -23.37 47.03
C ASP A 4 11.52 -22.06 46.23
N MET A 5 12.52 -21.88 45.37
CA MET A 5 12.56 -20.77 44.39
C MET A 5 13.29 -21.25 43.14
N ALA A 6 12.65 -22.16 42.42
CA ALA A 6 13.03 -22.49 41.05
C ALA A 6 12.83 -21.26 40.16
N GLN A 7 13.93 -20.79 39.57
CA GLN A 7 13.91 -19.84 38.48
C GLN A 7 13.23 -20.50 37.27
N ASN A 8 12.11 -19.92 36.83
CA ASN A 8 11.45 -20.27 35.58
C ASN A 8 12.37 -19.92 34.40
N ILE A 9 13.20 -20.88 34.00
CA ILE A 9 13.85 -20.93 32.70
C ILE A 9 12.75 -21.31 31.70
N ILE A 10 12.31 -20.34 30.89
CA ILE A 10 11.41 -20.61 29.77
C ILE A 10 12.17 -21.51 28.78
N SER A 11 11.56 -22.65 28.46
CA SER A 11 12.13 -23.65 27.59
C SER A 11 12.23 -23.12 26.15
N ILE A 12 13.22 -23.60 25.40
CA ILE A 12 13.47 -23.27 23.97
C ILE A 12 12.29 -23.70 23.06
N GLU A 13 11.29 -24.41 23.59
CA GLU A 13 10.09 -24.81 22.85
C GLU A 13 8.97 -23.75 22.89
N ASP A 14 8.98 -22.82 23.83
CA ASP A 14 7.95 -21.78 23.97
C ASP A 14 8.17 -20.57 23.04
N GLN A 15 9.30 -20.50 22.34
CA GLN A 15 9.57 -19.48 21.30
C GLN A 15 8.97 -19.84 19.92
N LYS A 16 8.42 -21.04 19.73
CA LYS A 16 7.90 -21.48 18.42
C LYS A 16 6.47 -21.04 18.10
N ASN A 17 5.72 -20.47 19.05
CA ASN A 17 4.30 -20.09 18.86
C ASN A 17 4.05 -18.58 18.59
N LEU A 18 5.07 -17.82 18.21
CA LEU A 18 4.94 -16.42 17.73
C LEU A 18 5.18 -16.28 16.21
N GLN A 19 5.15 -17.38 15.46
CA GLN A 19 5.21 -17.36 14.00
C GLN A 19 3.86 -16.97 13.40
N GLY A 20 3.55 -15.69 13.45
CA GLY A 20 2.50 -15.02 12.67
C GLY A 20 3.03 -13.80 11.92
N GLY A 21 4.35 -13.74 11.67
CA GLY A 21 4.99 -12.68 10.91
C GLY A 21 5.20 -13.10 9.45
N LEU A 22 4.83 -12.22 8.53
CA LEU A 22 5.07 -12.35 7.09
C LEU A 22 6.53 -12.73 6.82
N LYS A 23 6.75 -13.88 6.18
CA LYS A 23 8.06 -14.24 5.61
C LYS A 23 8.27 -13.44 4.32
N LEU A 24 9.44 -12.83 4.21
CA LEU A 24 9.83 -11.87 3.17
C LEU A 24 10.45 -12.52 1.92
N THR A 25 9.97 -13.70 1.52
CA THR A 25 10.42 -14.38 0.30
C THR A 25 9.20 -14.92 -0.44
N ASP A 26 8.52 -14.07 -1.21
CA ASP A 26 7.54 -14.44 -2.26
C ASP A 26 7.27 -13.22 -3.18
N ILE A 27 8.33 -12.57 -3.70
CA ILE A 27 8.23 -11.54 -4.76
C ILE A 27 8.49 -12.14 -6.16
N GLU A 28 8.54 -13.47 -6.28
CA GLU A 28 8.67 -14.13 -7.58
C GLU A 28 7.32 -14.67 -8.09
N ASP A 29 6.91 -14.13 -9.24
CA ASP A 29 5.93 -14.65 -10.19
C ASP A 29 4.56 -15.11 -9.66
N ASN A 30 3.69 -14.15 -9.33
CA ASN A 30 2.28 -14.44 -9.07
C ASN A 30 1.40 -14.28 -10.32
N LYS A 31 1.60 -15.16 -11.32
CA LYS A 31 0.52 -15.53 -12.26
C LYS A 31 -0.44 -16.47 -11.54
N ARG A 32 -1.33 -15.94 -10.70
CA ARG A 32 -2.44 -16.70 -10.12
C ARG A 32 -3.75 -15.96 -10.28
N ASN A 33 -4.75 -16.70 -10.76
CA ASN A 33 -6.13 -16.25 -10.96
C ASN A 33 -6.70 -15.65 -9.67
N VAL A 34 -7.47 -14.57 -9.78
CA VAL A 34 -8.23 -13.98 -8.68
C VAL A 34 -9.29 -14.97 -8.21
N SER A 35 -9.32 -15.30 -6.91
CA SER A 35 -10.31 -16.25 -6.37
C SER A 35 -11.71 -15.61 -6.23
N GLU A 36 -12.79 -16.41 -6.24
CA GLU A 36 -14.17 -15.90 -6.05
C GLU A 36 -14.33 -15.09 -4.76
N ASN A 37 -13.60 -15.47 -3.70
CA ASN A 37 -13.59 -14.77 -2.43
C ASN A 37 -12.98 -13.36 -2.57
N GLU A 38 -11.88 -13.22 -3.29
CA GLU A 38 -11.21 -11.92 -3.52
C GLU A 38 -12.06 -10.94 -4.31
N ILE A 39 -12.89 -11.44 -5.24
CA ILE A 39 -13.84 -10.62 -5.99
C ILE A 39 -14.94 -10.10 -5.06
N SER A 40 -15.44 -10.94 -4.15
CA SER A 40 -16.42 -10.52 -3.13
C SER A 40 -15.85 -9.44 -2.21
N VAL A 41 -14.58 -9.57 -1.82
CA VAL A 41 -13.90 -8.56 -1.00
C VAL A 41 -13.75 -7.23 -1.74
N GLY A 42 -13.32 -7.26 -3.00
CA GLY A 42 -13.25 -6.07 -3.84
C GLY A 42 -14.58 -5.34 -3.95
N GLN A 43 -15.69 -6.08 -4.11
CA GLN A 43 -17.04 -5.51 -4.15
C GLN A 43 -17.41 -4.81 -2.84
N LYS A 44 -17.22 -5.46 -1.69
CA LYS A 44 -17.51 -4.87 -0.38
C LYS A 44 -16.68 -3.61 -0.12
N LEU A 45 -15.39 -3.64 -0.47
CA LEU A 45 -14.48 -2.50 -0.31
C LEU A 45 -14.99 -1.28 -1.06
N ILE A 46 -15.39 -1.50 -2.31
CA ILE A 46 -15.88 -0.45 -3.19
C ILE A 46 -17.23 0.09 -2.73
N GLU A 47 -18.16 -0.77 -2.32
CA GLU A 47 -19.45 -0.36 -1.74
C GLU A 47 -19.25 0.51 -0.50
N TYR A 48 -18.32 0.10 0.37
CA TYR A 48 -17.97 0.85 1.57
C TYR A 48 -17.40 2.24 1.22
N LEU A 49 -16.40 2.31 0.34
CA LEU A 49 -15.79 3.55 -0.14
C LEU A 49 -16.81 4.54 -0.71
N LYS A 50 -17.79 4.04 -1.47
CA LYS A 50 -18.91 4.86 -1.96
C LYS A 50 -19.80 5.39 -0.84
N SER A 51 -20.19 4.52 0.09
CA SER A 51 -21.09 4.88 1.19
C SER A 51 -20.50 5.97 2.09
N THR A 52 -19.17 6.00 2.22
CA THR A 52 -18.44 6.98 3.02
C THR A 52 -17.87 8.14 2.21
N ASN A 53 -18.15 8.21 0.90
CA ASN A 53 -17.59 9.20 -0.04
C ASN A 53 -16.05 9.31 0.07
N THR A 54 -15.39 8.17 0.24
CA THR A 54 -13.94 8.06 0.43
C THR A 54 -13.32 7.44 -0.82
N THR A 55 -12.20 7.99 -1.27
CA THR A 55 -11.50 7.50 -2.48
C THR A 55 -10.08 7.03 -2.20
N ILE A 56 -9.62 7.15 -0.94
CA ILE A 56 -8.25 6.84 -0.51
C ILE A 56 -8.31 5.86 0.66
N ILE A 57 -7.48 4.84 0.58
CA ILE A 57 -7.26 3.80 1.59
C ILE A 57 -5.88 4.02 2.18
N LEU A 58 -5.83 4.53 3.41
CA LEU A 58 -4.58 4.86 4.10
C LEU A 58 -4.14 3.71 5.02
N PRO A 59 -2.82 3.46 5.14
CA PRO A 59 -2.26 2.57 6.14
C PRO A 59 -2.25 3.24 7.53
N GLN A 60 -2.17 2.40 8.57
CA GLN A 60 -1.82 2.76 9.93
C GLN A 60 -0.59 1.95 10.33
N ILE A 61 0.49 2.63 10.69
CA ILE A 61 1.75 2.00 11.07
C ILE A 61 1.85 2.00 12.59
N ASN A 62 1.90 0.80 13.18
CA ASN A 62 2.19 0.61 14.59
C ASN A 62 3.62 0.06 14.74
N PHE A 63 4.54 0.94 15.11
CA PHE A 63 5.95 0.59 15.26
C PHE A 63 6.19 -0.39 16.42
N GLU A 64 5.48 -0.23 17.54
CA GLU A 64 5.65 -1.06 18.73
C GLU A 64 5.16 -2.50 18.52
N GLU A 65 4.00 -2.66 17.87
CA GLU A 65 3.46 -3.98 17.51
C GLU A 65 4.09 -4.57 16.25
N ASN A 66 4.92 -3.79 15.55
CA ASN A 66 5.51 -4.15 14.27
C ASN A 66 4.47 -4.51 13.20
N ARG A 67 3.43 -3.68 13.04
CA ARG A 67 2.29 -3.93 12.14
C ARG A 67 1.98 -2.74 11.25
N ILE A 68 1.62 -3.04 10.01
CA ILE A 68 0.99 -2.11 9.08
C ILE A 68 -0.43 -2.62 8.84
N LEU A 69 -1.42 -1.80 9.16
CA LEU A 69 -2.83 -2.16 9.07
C LEU A 69 -3.55 -1.23 8.11
N PHE A 70 -4.56 -1.75 7.42
CA PHE A 70 -5.50 -0.99 6.62
C PHE A 70 -6.87 -1.07 7.29
N PRO A 71 -7.24 -0.10 8.16
CA PRO A 71 -8.45 -0.17 8.97
C PRO A 71 -9.72 -0.40 8.17
N ILE A 72 -9.75 0.12 6.94
CA ILE A 72 -10.91 -0.02 6.04
C ILE A 72 -11.26 -1.48 5.73
N LEU A 73 -10.28 -2.39 5.73
CA LEU A 73 -10.52 -3.81 5.53
C LEU A 73 -11.38 -4.39 6.66
N LYS A 74 -11.22 -3.89 7.89
CA LYS A 74 -12.06 -4.30 9.03
C LYS A 74 -13.53 -3.99 8.79
N GLU A 75 -13.82 -2.84 8.20
CA GLU A 75 -15.18 -2.35 7.96
C GLU A 75 -15.93 -3.22 6.95
N ILE A 76 -15.21 -3.98 6.12
CA ILE A 76 -15.77 -4.93 5.16
C ILE A 76 -15.65 -6.39 5.59
N GLY A 77 -15.26 -6.62 6.85
CA GLY A 77 -15.13 -7.96 7.44
C GLY A 77 -13.85 -8.70 7.08
N GLU A 78 -12.83 -7.99 6.59
CA GLU A 78 -11.51 -8.54 6.25
C GLU A 78 -10.47 -8.24 7.33
N ASP A 79 -9.37 -9.00 7.31
CA ASP A 79 -8.21 -8.75 8.16
C ASP A 79 -7.49 -7.45 7.73
N PRO A 80 -7.32 -6.45 8.63
CA PRO A 80 -6.58 -5.22 8.34
C PRO A 80 -5.14 -5.41 7.88
N SER A 81 -4.51 -6.55 8.18
CA SER A 81 -3.15 -6.86 7.76
C SER A 81 -3.06 -7.49 6.36
N ASN A 82 -4.20 -7.81 5.73
CA ASN A 82 -4.23 -8.52 4.45
C ASN A 82 -4.02 -7.57 3.24
N VAL A 83 -2.80 -7.05 3.12
CA VAL A 83 -2.40 -6.15 2.01
C VAL A 83 -2.54 -6.81 0.64
N SER A 84 -2.43 -8.15 0.57
CA SER A 84 -2.48 -8.91 -0.69
C SER A 84 -3.78 -8.69 -1.48
N VAL A 85 -4.90 -8.43 -0.80
CA VAL A 85 -6.17 -8.11 -1.44
C VAL A 85 -6.09 -6.77 -2.16
N LEU A 86 -5.54 -5.74 -1.51
CA LEU A 86 -5.39 -4.41 -2.10
C LEU A 86 -4.42 -4.43 -3.28
N ASP A 87 -3.32 -5.19 -3.16
CA ASP A 87 -2.36 -5.39 -4.26
C ASP A 87 -3.00 -6.06 -5.49
N LYS A 88 -3.89 -7.04 -5.28
CA LYS A 88 -4.62 -7.66 -6.39
C LYS A 88 -5.58 -6.69 -7.07
N LEU A 89 -6.28 -5.84 -6.30
CA LEU A 89 -7.17 -4.82 -6.86
C LEU A 89 -6.42 -3.71 -7.60
N ALA A 90 -5.15 -3.46 -7.21
CA ALA A 90 -4.25 -2.55 -7.89
C ALA A 90 -3.48 -3.19 -9.05
N ALA A 91 -3.54 -4.52 -9.21
CA ALA A 91 -2.82 -5.21 -10.27
C ALA A 91 -3.30 -4.72 -11.65
N PRO A 92 -2.42 -4.61 -12.66
CA PRO A 92 -2.79 -4.11 -13.99
C PRO A 92 -3.94 -4.87 -14.67
N ALA A 93 -4.17 -6.14 -14.29
CA ALA A 93 -5.29 -6.94 -14.80
C ALA A 93 -6.66 -6.54 -14.23
N VAL A 94 -6.69 -5.96 -13.03
CA VAL A 94 -7.91 -5.56 -12.32
C VAL A 94 -8.10 -4.05 -12.40
N ASN A 95 -7.03 -3.29 -12.11
CA ASN A 95 -6.91 -1.84 -12.28
C ASN A 95 -8.03 -1.02 -11.60
N ILE A 96 -8.60 -1.53 -10.50
CA ILE A 96 -9.63 -0.83 -9.71
C ILE A 96 -8.98 0.18 -8.79
N LEU A 97 -7.86 -0.20 -8.17
CA LEU A 97 -7.08 0.66 -7.31
C LEU A 97 -5.80 1.11 -8.03
N GLN A 98 -5.29 2.25 -7.62
CA GLN A 98 -3.94 2.69 -7.90
C GLN A 98 -3.14 2.56 -6.60
N LYS A 99 -1.97 1.91 -6.67
CA LYS A 99 -1.03 1.76 -5.55
C LYS A 99 0.03 2.84 -5.64
N GLU A 100 0.20 3.61 -4.58
CA GLU A 100 1.21 4.68 -4.48
C GLU A 100 1.96 4.57 -3.15
N THR A 101 3.10 5.25 -3.04
CA THR A 101 3.91 5.21 -1.81
C THR A 101 3.35 6.21 -0.79
N TYR A 102 2.99 5.72 0.39
CA TYR A 102 2.59 6.55 1.52
C TYR A 102 3.80 7.08 2.26
N GLU A 103 4.70 6.17 2.64
CA GLU A 103 5.89 6.48 3.41
C GLU A 103 7.00 5.48 3.08
N VAL A 104 8.25 5.92 3.17
CA VAL A 104 9.43 5.06 3.04
C VAL A 104 10.17 5.07 4.37
N LEU A 105 10.22 3.91 5.02
CA LEU A 105 10.82 3.76 6.34
C LEU A 105 12.26 3.23 6.22
N PRO A 106 13.26 3.90 6.81
CA PRO A 106 14.58 3.30 6.99
C PRO A 106 14.49 2.21 8.07
N VAL A 107 14.81 0.98 7.68
CA VAL A 107 14.77 -0.21 8.53
C VAL A 107 16.17 -0.80 8.68
N CYS A 108 16.34 -1.64 9.69
CA CYS A 108 17.60 -2.29 9.97
C CYS A 108 18.00 -3.22 8.81
N PRO A 109 19.25 -3.16 8.30
CA PRO A 109 19.68 -4.05 7.22
C PRO A 109 19.69 -5.54 7.60
N GLU A 110 19.90 -5.84 8.88
CA GLU A 110 19.87 -7.21 9.39
C GLU A 110 18.45 -7.69 9.71
N HIS A 111 17.52 -6.75 9.90
CA HIS A 111 16.14 -7.00 10.34
C HIS A 111 15.15 -6.07 9.62
N PRO A 112 15.03 -6.14 8.28
CA PRO A 112 14.23 -5.20 7.49
C PRO A 112 12.72 -5.30 7.79
N GLU A 113 12.28 -6.41 8.38
CA GLU A 113 10.90 -6.61 8.84
C GLU A 113 10.58 -5.86 10.14
N ASN A 114 11.58 -5.34 10.86
CA ASN A 114 11.39 -4.60 12.09
C ASN A 114 11.25 -3.09 11.84
N LEU A 115 10.05 -2.57 12.04
CA LEU A 115 9.67 -1.17 11.83
C LEU A 115 10.20 -0.25 12.94
N LEU A 116 10.43 -0.78 14.15
CA LEU A 116 10.80 0.02 15.32
C LEU A 116 12.29 0.42 15.27
N THR A 117 12.56 1.42 14.44
CA THR A 117 13.85 2.09 14.30
C THR A 117 13.76 3.49 14.88
N THR A 118 14.71 3.87 15.72
CA THR A 118 14.78 5.24 16.28
C THR A 118 16.15 5.84 16.05
N THR A 119 16.23 7.16 15.93
CA THR A 119 17.51 7.86 15.93
C THR A 119 18.14 7.84 17.32
N ARG A 120 19.44 7.56 17.38
CA ARG A 120 20.29 7.75 18.56
C ARG A 120 21.35 8.81 18.27
N ILE A 121 21.45 9.73 19.21
CA ILE A 121 22.49 10.75 19.25
C ILE A 121 23.65 10.18 20.06
N CYS A 122 24.83 10.12 19.44
CA CYS A 122 26.03 9.60 20.08
C CYS A 122 27.14 10.65 20.08
N CYS A 123 27.97 10.63 21.12
CA CYS A 123 29.23 11.37 21.16
C CYS A 123 30.17 10.88 20.05
N SER A 124 30.74 11.80 19.26
CA SER A 124 31.68 11.47 18.19
C SER A 124 32.96 10.80 18.70
N GLU A 125 33.41 11.16 19.90
CA GLU A 125 34.70 10.72 20.44
C GLU A 125 34.64 9.33 21.06
N CYS A 126 33.58 9.03 21.82
CA CYS A 126 33.48 7.78 22.58
C CYS A 126 32.27 6.91 22.22
N ASN A 127 31.44 7.33 21.25
CA ASN A 127 30.18 6.68 20.87
C ASN A 127 29.12 6.56 21.98
N SER A 128 29.32 7.19 23.15
CA SER A 128 28.33 7.18 24.23
C SER A 128 27.03 7.88 23.83
N ILE A 129 25.90 7.33 24.25
CA ILE A 129 24.55 7.93 24.12
C ILE A 129 24.22 8.90 25.27
N ASN A 130 25.08 9.00 26.29
CA ASN A 130 24.87 9.85 27.47
C ASN A 130 25.25 11.30 27.17
N VAL A 131 24.50 11.91 26.26
CA VAL A 131 24.76 13.25 25.72
C VAL A 131 23.70 14.24 26.22
N LYS A 132 24.14 15.41 26.68
CA LYS A 132 23.28 16.50 27.16
C LYS A 132 23.41 17.71 26.26
N LYS A 133 22.30 18.40 25.99
CA LYS A 133 22.29 19.67 25.26
C LYS A 133 22.45 20.83 26.25
N LEU A 134 23.43 21.69 26.01
CA LEU A 134 23.72 22.89 26.80
C LEU A 134 23.54 24.13 25.92
N TYR A 135 22.82 25.15 26.37
CA TYR A 135 22.67 26.39 25.61
C TYR A 135 23.81 27.35 25.94
N LEU A 136 24.38 27.97 24.91
CA LEU A 136 25.37 29.02 25.09
C LEU A 136 24.63 30.34 25.27
N VAL A 137 24.82 30.99 26.42
CA VAL A 137 24.08 32.19 26.81
C VAL A 137 25.04 33.34 27.06
N GLU A 138 24.72 34.49 26.49
CA GLU A 138 25.35 35.76 26.80
C GLU A 138 24.45 36.59 27.72
N HIS A 139 25.01 37.10 28.80
CA HIS A 139 24.42 38.21 29.55
C HIS A 139 24.83 39.55 28.92
N LYS A 140 23.93 40.17 28.16
CA LYS A 140 24.20 41.37 27.35
C LYS A 140 24.70 42.58 28.15
N VAL A 141 24.31 42.69 29.43
CA VAL A 141 24.69 43.84 30.28
C VAL A 141 26.18 43.83 30.61
N CYS A 142 26.78 42.65 30.80
CA CYS A 142 28.21 42.53 31.17
C CYS A 142 29.07 41.78 30.16
N GLY A 143 28.46 41.27 29.09
CA GLY A 143 29.13 40.49 28.04
C GLY A 143 29.62 39.10 28.47
N PHE A 144 29.16 38.58 29.62
CA PHE A 144 29.56 37.23 30.05
C PHE A 144 28.90 36.18 29.17
N ILE A 145 29.69 35.29 28.60
CA ILE A 145 29.23 34.19 27.75
C ILE A 145 29.62 32.88 28.43
N ALA A 146 28.64 32.03 28.69
CA ALA A 146 28.84 30.71 29.26
C ALA A 146 27.66 29.79 28.93
N ASP A 147 27.83 28.49 29.14
CA ASP A 147 26.74 27.55 28.99
C ASP A 147 25.77 27.58 30.19
N THR A 148 24.58 27.01 29.98
CA THR A 148 23.51 26.92 30.97
C THR A 148 23.91 26.25 32.29
N GLU A 149 24.85 25.30 32.27
CA GLU A 149 25.35 24.68 33.52
C GLU A 149 26.12 25.69 34.38
N ILE A 150 26.94 26.55 33.77
CA ILE A 150 27.65 27.61 34.49
C ILE A 150 26.69 28.66 35.06
N PHE A 151 25.58 28.94 34.36
CA PHE A 151 24.50 29.77 34.90
C PHE A 151 23.64 29.04 35.97
N GLY A 152 23.88 27.75 36.21
CA GLY A 152 23.19 26.94 37.22
C GLY A 152 21.73 26.65 36.89
N GLN A 153 21.30 26.80 35.63
CA GLN A 153 19.91 26.66 35.22
C GLN A 153 19.81 25.86 33.92
N LYS A 154 18.77 25.04 33.75
CA LYS A 154 18.59 24.25 32.52
C LYS A 154 18.09 25.08 31.35
N ASN A 155 17.16 26.02 31.61
CA ASN A 155 16.59 26.88 30.58
C ASN A 155 17.11 28.31 30.72
N VAL A 156 17.32 28.96 29.58
CA VAL A 156 17.78 30.36 29.52
C VAL A 156 16.79 31.31 30.23
N THR A 157 15.50 31.00 30.21
CA THR A 157 14.44 31.79 30.86
C THR A 157 14.50 31.77 32.38
N ASP A 158 15.13 30.75 32.96
CA ASP A 158 15.13 30.51 34.40
C ASP A 158 16.36 31.15 35.07
N ILE A 159 17.28 31.72 34.27
CA ILE A 159 18.47 32.41 34.74
C ILE A 159 18.06 33.72 35.41
N ALA A 160 18.07 33.69 36.75
CA ALA A 160 17.73 34.84 37.59
C ALA A 160 18.94 35.73 37.92
N THR A 161 20.17 35.23 37.80
CA THR A 161 21.39 35.95 38.20
C THR A 161 22.55 35.59 37.28
N CYS A 162 23.37 36.59 36.92
CA CYS A 162 24.61 36.35 36.19
C CYS A 162 25.73 35.91 37.15
N PRO A 163 26.39 34.76 36.94
CA PRO A 163 27.42 34.26 37.85
C PRO A 163 28.73 35.08 37.81
N LYS A 164 28.96 35.88 36.75
CA LYS A 164 30.17 36.73 36.64
C LYS A 164 30.04 38.10 37.31
N CYS A 165 28.89 38.74 37.19
CA CYS A 165 28.68 40.11 37.71
C CYS A 165 27.66 40.19 38.83
N GLU A 166 27.07 39.05 39.20
CA GLU A 166 26.12 38.86 40.30
C GLU A 166 24.85 39.72 40.19
N LYS A 167 24.63 40.39 39.06
CA LYS A 167 23.42 41.16 38.80
C LYS A 167 22.23 40.23 38.56
N ASN A 168 21.10 40.60 39.17
CA ASN A 168 19.81 39.98 38.91
C ASN A 168 19.32 40.30 37.51
N ILE A 169 18.77 39.29 36.85
CA ILE A 169 18.18 39.35 35.52
C ILE A 169 16.68 39.50 35.69
N THR A 170 16.19 40.72 35.49
CA THR A 170 14.77 41.05 35.70
C THR A 170 13.94 40.82 34.45
N ASN A 171 14.57 40.96 33.27
CA ASN A 171 13.96 40.72 31.99
C ASN A 171 14.86 39.83 31.11
N PRO A 172 14.77 38.49 31.26
CA PRO A 172 15.59 37.54 30.49
C PRO A 172 15.54 37.78 28.98
N LYS A 173 14.38 38.14 28.41
CA LYS A 173 14.26 38.40 26.95
C LYS A 173 15.11 39.58 26.49
N ARG A 174 15.24 40.63 27.31
CA ARG A 174 16.04 41.81 26.96
C ARG A 174 17.50 41.62 27.32
N GLU A 175 17.79 41.02 28.47
CA GLU A 175 19.11 40.99 29.09
C GLU A 175 19.96 39.77 28.70
N LEU A 176 19.34 38.67 28.25
CA LEU A 176 20.03 37.48 27.78
C LEU A 176 19.96 37.34 26.25
N ARG A 177 21.00 36.74 25.67
CA ARG A 177 21.04 36.29 24.28
C ARG A 177 21.47 34.84 24.24
N SER A 178 20.65 33.97 23.62
CA SER A 178 21.11 32.63 23.25
C SER A 178 21.98 32.75 22.01
N LEU A 179 23.20 32.23 22.07
CA LEU A 179 24.18 32.23 20.98
C LEU A 179 24.21 30.90 20.21
N GLY A 180 23.49 29.88 20.70
CA GLY A 180 23.49 28.54 20.13
C GLY A 180 23.43 27.49 21.23
N PHE A 181 23.96 26.30 20.92
CA PHE A 181 24.06 25.20 21.88
C PHE A 181 25.28 24.34 21.56
N TRP A 182 25.71 23.62 22.57
CA TRP A 182 26.73 22.57 22.52
C TRP A 182 26.11 21.30 23.06
N PHE A 183 26.69 20.18 22.70
CA PHE A 183 26.47 18.91 23.36
C PHE A 183 27.63 18.63 24.31
N LEU A 184 27.31 18.05 25.46
CA LEU A 184 28.27 17.57 26.44
C LEU A 184 28.07 16.06 26.60
N CYS A 185 29.12 15.28 26.35
CA CYS A 185 29.11 13.88 26.72
C CYS A 185 29.36 13.75 28.22
N SER A 186 28.46 13.11 28.95
CA SER A 186 28.62 12.92 30.40
C SER A 186 29.59 11.80 30.75
N ASP A 187 29.95 10.94 29.79
CA ASP A 187 30.87 9.81 30.03
C ASP A 187 32.34 10.19 29.78
N CYS A 188 32.64 10.95 28.72
CA CYS A 188 34.01 11.39 28.41
C CYS A 188 34.28 12.88 28.68
N GLY A 189 33.24 13.70 28.92
CA GLY A 189 33.36 15.13 29.20
C GLY A 189 33.53 16.02 27.96
N GLU A 190 33.54 15.46 26.76
CA GLU A 190 33.76 16.23 25.53
C GLU A 190 32.60 17.20 25.25
N LYS A 191 32.94 18.44 24.85
CA LYS A 191 32.00 19.44 24.34
C LYS A 191 32.11 19.55 22.84
N PHE A 192 31.02 19.33 22.13
CA PHE A 192 30.98 19.29 20.67
C PHE A 192 29.69 19.91 20.12
N ASP A 193 29.70 20.37 18.88
CA ASP A 193 28.54 20.94 18.19
C ASP A 193 28.01 20.03 17.05
N ASN A 194 28.80 19.03 16.66
CA ASN A 194 28.47 18.01 15.66
C ASN A 194 28.05 16.68 16.30
N ILE A 195 26.81 16.27 16.09
CA ILE A 195 26.34 14.95 16.55
C ILE A 195 26.66 13.86 15.52
N SER A 196 27.10 12.69 15.99
CA SER A 196 26.96 11.44 15.22
C SER A 196 25.55 10.88 15.41
N ASN A 197 24.75 10.87 14.35
CA ASN A 197 23.43 10.24 14.35
C ASN A 197 23.56 8.81 13.86
N LYS A 198 23.13 7.85 14.69
CA LYS A 198 22.95 6.46 14.27
C LYS A 198 21.46 6.11 14.28
N LEU A 199 21.08 5.14 13.47
CA LEU A 199 19.79 4.48 13.62
C LEU A 199 19.95 3.33 14.61
N PHE A 200 18.89 3.08 15.37
CA PHE A 200 18.88 2.07 16.42
C PHE A 200 17.71 1.13 16.23
N CYS A 201 18.04 -0.15 16.04
CA CYS A 201 17.08 -1.24 15.96
C CYS A 201 16.66 -1.62 17.37
N ARG A 202 15.47 -1.16 17.80
CA ARG A 202 15.03 -1.26 19.21
C ARG A 202 14.85 -2.70 19.67
N LYS A 203 14.26 -3.54 18.82
CA LYS A 203 13.95 -4.93 19.14
C LYS A 203 15.21 -5.79 19.33
N PHE A 204 16.22 -5.59 18.48
CA PHE A 204 17.45 -6.39 18.47
C PHE A 204 18.63 -5.69 19.16
N ASN A 205 18.41 -4.47 19.66
CA ASN A 205 19.34 -3.70 20.48
C ASN A 205 20.73 -3.51 19.86
N HIS A 206 20.78 -3.05 18.60
CA HIS A 206 22.04 -2.64 17.97
C HIS A 206 21.85 -1.40 17.09
N ASP A 207 22.94 -0.68 16.90
CA ASP A 207 22.99 0.52 16.05
C ASP A 207 23.38 0.14 14.62
N PHE A 208 22.96 0.95 13.66
CA PHE A 208 23.37 0.87 12.25
C PHE A 208 23.42 2.28 11.63
N ASP A 209 24.13 2.41 10.51
CA ASP A 209 24.28 3.68 9.80
C ASP A 209 23.11 3.88 8.82
N ILE A 210 22.73 5.14 8.59
CA ILE A 210 21.68 5.48 7.62
C ILE A 210 22.03 5.02 6.20
N ASN A 211 23.31 5.05 5.82
CA ASN A 211 23.77 4.60 4.50
C ASN A 211 23.71 3.07 4.34
N SER A 212 23.68 2.34 5.46
CA SER A 212 23.48 0.89 5.49
C SER A 212 22.02 0.50 5.67
N ALA A 213 21.11 1.45 5.85
CA ALA A 213 19.70 1.14 6.07
C ALA A 213 19.06 0.55 4.82
N GLU A 214 18.18 -0.43 5.03
CA GLU A 214 17.24 -0.86 4.00
C GLU A 214 16.01 0.05 4.02
N TYR A 215 15.26 0.10 2.93
CA TYR A 215 14.12 1.01 2.78
C TYR A 215 12.83 0.25 2.50
N LEU A 216 11.93 0.25 3.48
CA LEU A 216 10.61 -0.35 3.35
C LEU A 216 9.60 0.69 2.84
N SER A 217 9.05 0.47 1.65
CA SER A 217 7.96 1.28 1.10
C SER A 217 6.62 0.79 1.63
N VAL A 218 5.92 1.65 2.37
CA VAL A 218 4.56 1.43 2.84
C VAL A 218 3.59 2.04 1.82
N PRO A 219 2.66 1.26 1.24
CA PRO A 219 1.75 1.77 0.23
C PRO A 219 0.50 2.43 0.83
N TYR A 220 -0.10 3.35 0.09
CA TYR A 220 -1.53 3.62 0.15
C TYR A 220 -2.19 3.26 -1.18
N TYR A 221 -3.51 3.17 -1.17
CA TYR A 221 -4.29 2.86 -2.36
C TYR A 221 -5.34 3.94 -2.60
N SER A 222 -5.62 4.24 -3.85
CA SER A 222 -6.70 5.14 -4.27
C SER A 222 -7.56 4.50 -5.34
N VAL A 223 -8.82 4.92 -5.48
CA VAL A 223 -9.67 4.44 -6.58
C VAL A 223 -9.14 4.99 -7.90
N ASN A 224 -8.93 4.12 -8.88
CA ASN A 224 -8.46 4.52 -10.19
C ASN A 224 -9.61 5.05 -11.06
N ASN A 225 -9.79 6.38 -11.05
CA ASN A 225 -10.79 7.10 -11.85
C ASN A 225 -10.55 7.06 -13.37
N SER A 226 -9.38 6.59 -13.84
CA SER A 226 -9.07 6.46 -15.27
C SER A 226 -9.42 5.09 -15.84
N SER A 227 -9.67 4.11 -14.97
CA SER A 227 -10.21 2.82 -15.38
C SER A 227 -11.72 3.00 -15.58
N SER A 228 -12.25 2.56 -16.72
CA SER A 228 -13.70 2.44 -16.96
C SER A 228 -14.38 1.38 -16.08
N ALA A 229 -13.70 0.92 -15.03
CA ALA A 229 -14.20 0.01 -14.02
C ALA A 229 -14.76 0.79 -12.83
N ASP A 230 -15.71 1.71 -13.10
CA ASP A 230 -16.60 2.17 -12.05
C ASP A 230 -17.38 0.98 -11.50
N VAL A 231 -17.86 1.07 -10.26
CA VAL A 231 -18.61 0.02 -9.54
C VAL A 231 -19.77 -0.57 -10.35
N ASP A 232 -20.34 0.26 -11.24
CA ASP A 232 -21.39 -0.13 -12.16
C ASP A 232 -20.88 -1.19 -13.15
N THR A 233 -19.64 -1.08 -13.63
CA THR A 233 -18.94 -2.08 -14.45
C THR A 233 -18.75 -3.40 -13.70
N ILE A 234 -18.34 -3.39 -12.43
CA ILE A 234 -18.16 -4.64 -11.66
C ILE A 234 -19.51 -5.30 -11.36
N THR A 235 -20.51 -4.49 -11.01
CA THR A 235 -21.89 -4.95 -10.80
C THR A 235 -22.44 -5.56 -12.08
N LEU A 236 -22.23 -4.88 -13.21
CA LEU A 236 -22.60 -5.34 -14.54
C LEU A 236 -21.90 -6.66 -14.88
N LEU A 237 -20.57 -6.74 -14.76
CA LEU A 237 -19.81 -7.97 -15.02
C LEU A 237 -20.27 -9.13 -14.14
N THR A 238 -20.68 -8.86 -12.90
CA THR A 238 -21.22 -9.88 -12.00
C THR A 238 -22.59 -10.38 -12.45
N LYS A 239 -23.48 -9.48 -12.86
CA LYS A 239 -24.76 -9.85 -13.46
C LYS A 239 -24.55 -10.60 -14.79
N LEU A 240 -23.59 -10.19 -15.62
CA LEU A 240 -23.29 -10.84 -16.92
C LEU A 240 -22.73 -12.25 -16.69
N SER A 241 -21.86 -12.41 -15.68
CA SER A 241 -21.36 -13.72 -15.24
C SER A 241 -22.52 -14.64 -14.84
N LYS A 242 -23.42 -14.18 -13.98
CA LYS A 242 -24.61 -14.94 -13.56
C LYS A 242 -25.50 -15.30 -14.75
N ALA A 243 -25.70 -14.38 -15.70
CA ALA A 243 -26.47 -14.65 -16.91
C ALA A 243 -25.81 -15.72 -17.82
N ILE A 244 -24.48 -15.85 -17.80
CA ILE A 244 -23.77 -16.93 -18.52
C ILE A 244 -23.85 -18.25 -17.73
N GLU A 245 -23.80 -18.20 -16.40
CA GLU A 245 -23.92 -19.35 -15.50
C GLU A 245 -25.29 -20.05 -15.60
N THR A 246 -26.39 -19.32 -15.84
CA THR A 246 -27.73 -19.91 -16.04
C THR A 246 -27.78 -20.87 -17.23
N PHE A 247 -26.86 -20.74 -18.18
CA PHE A 247 -26.71 -21.65 -19.30
C PHE A 247 -25.79 -22.86 -19.01
N GLY A 248 -25.31 -23.01 -17.77
CA GLY A 248 -24.49 -24.13 -17.31
C GLY A 248 -22.99 -23.96 -17.52
N PHE A 249 -22.51 -22.74 -17.77
CA PHE A 249 -21.07 -22.44 -17.77
C PHE A 249 -20.57 -22.20 -16.34
N SER A 250 -19.37 -22.67 -16.03
CA SER A 250 -18.59 -22.18 -14.91
C SER A 250 -17.78 -20.97 -15.37
N THR A 251 -18.01 -19.82 -14.75
CA THR A 251 -17.47 -18.53 -15.15
C THR A 251 -16.37 -18.07 -14.21
N GLN A 252 -15.41 -17.33 -14.78
CA GLN A 252 -14.35 -16.66 -14.05
C GLN A 252 -14.23 -15.24 -14.60
N LYS A 253 -14.09 -14.25 -13.72
CA LYS A 253 -13.96 -12.84 -14.11
C LYS A 253 -12.48 -12.42 -14.06
N PHE A 254 -12.09 -11.48 -14.92
CA PHE A 254 -10.74 -10.90 -14.98
C PHE A 254 -9.61 -11.93 -15.12
N VAL A 255 -9.74 -12.85 -16.08
CA VAL A 255 -8.76 -13.93 -16.26
C VAL A 255 -7.81 -13.67 -17.42
N LYS A 256 -6.63 -14.30 -17.36
CA LYS A 256 -5.70 -14.37 -18.49
C LYS A 256 -5.94 -15.65 -19.28
N VAL A 257 -6.22 -15.51 -20.57
CA VAL A 257 -6.36 -16.64 -21.50
C VAL A 257 -5.22 -16.58 -22.51
N ILE A 258 -4.52 -17.70 -22.68
CA ILE A 258 -3.42 -17.81 -23.64
C ILE A 258 -4.02 -17.92 -25.04
N GLY A 259 -3.68 -16.96 -25.91
CA GLY A 259 -4.08 -16.96 -27.32
C GLY A 259 -3.32 -18.01 -28.14
N ARG A 260 -3.76 -18.22 -29.39
CA ARG A 260 -3.10 -19.12 -30.36
C ARG A 260 -1.67 -18.68 -30.66
N SER A 261 -1.40 -17.37 -30.57
CA SER A 261 -0.06 -16.79 -30.67
C SER A 261 0.86 -17.13 -29.48
N GLY A 262 0.34 -17.68 -28.39
CA GLY A 262 1.05 -17.85 -27.11
C GLY A 262 1.05 -16.60 -26.23
N VAL A 263 0.47 -15.49 -26.69
CA VAL A 263 0.35 -14.24 -25.91
C VAL A 263 -0.84 -14.33 -24.93
N PRO A 264 -0.66 -13.94 -23.65
CA PRO A 264 -1.75 -13.95 -22.67
C PRO A 264 -2.65 -12.70 -22.75
N HIS A 265 -3.91 -12.90 -23.11
CA HIS A 265 -4.93 -11.84 -23.25
C HIS A 265 -5.77 -11.66 -21.99
N SER A 266 -6.15 -10.42 -21.69
CA SER A 266 -7.02 -10.10 -20.55
C SER A 266 -8.49 -10.22 -20.91
N VAL A 267 -9.18 -11.21 -20.37
CA VAL A 267 -10.60 -11.47 -20.62
C VAL A 267 -11.44 -11.04 -19.42
N SER A 268 -12.52 -10.28 -19.66
CA SER A 268 -13.37 -9.75 -18.58
C SER A 268 -14.20 -10.85 -17.91
N ILE A 269 -14.77 -11.77 -18.69
CA ILE A 269 -15.44 -12.98 -18.19
C ILE A 269 -15.08 -14.15 -19.10
N HIS A 270 -14.64 -15.26 -18.54
CA HIS A 270 -14.38 -16.49 -19.27
C HIS A 270 -15.22 -17.63 -18.67
N GLY A 271 -16.08 -18.22 -19.48
CA GLY A 271 -16.95 -19.33 -19.12
C GLY A 271 -16.48 -20.63 -19.77
N LYS A 272 -16.50 -21.74 -19.03
CA LYS A 272 -16.26 -23.09 -19.54
C LYS A 272 -17.42 -24.03 -19.25
N LYS A 273 -17.82 -24.81 -20.25
CA LYS A 273 -18.83 -25.86 -20.14
C LYS A 273 -18.43 -27.01 -21.06
N GLU A 274 -17.99 -28.13 -20.48
CA GLU A 274 -17.47 -29.27 -21.24
C GLU A 274 -16.41 -28.80 -22.25
N ASP A 275 -16.61 -29.04 -23.55
CA ASP A 275 -15.72 -28.60 -24.63
C ASP A 275 -16.04 -27.21 -25.18
N LYS A 276 -17.06 -26.52 -24.64
CA LYS A 276 -17.46 -25.16 -25.06
C LYS A 276 -16.86 -24.11 -24.13
N GLN A 277 -16.40 -23.00 -24.73
CA GLN A 277 -15.87 -21.84 -24.01
C GLN A 277 -16.54 -20.56 -24.49
N VAL A 278 -16.75 -19.61 -23.57
CA VAL A 278 -17.25 -18.26 -23.88
C VAL A 278 -16.28 -17.26 -23.28
N SER A 279 -15.87 -16.26 -24.04
CA SER A 279 -15.00 -15.18 -23.56
C SER A 279 -15.66 -13.84 -23.84
N VAL A 280 -15.91 -13.10 -22.77
CA VAL A 280 -16.49 -11.75 -22.81
C VAL A 280 -15.39 -10.74 -22.54
N PHE A 281 -15.27 -9.78 -23.44
CA PHE A 281 -14.47 -8.58 -23.28
C PHE A 281 -15.44 -7.41 -23.06
N PHE A 282 -15.17 -6.58 -22.07
CA PHE A 282 -16.03 -5.45 -21.72
C PHE A 282 -15.26 -4.12 -21.77
N ARG A 283 -15.83 -3.11 -22.43
CA ARG A 283 -15.37 -1.72 -22.40
C ARG A 283 -16.54 -0.75 -22.28
N SER A 284 -16.35 0.28 -21.47
CA SER A 284 -17.31 1.37 -21.29
C SER A 284 -16.61 2.72 -21.35
N SER A 285 -17.31 3.75 -21.82
CA SER A 285 -16.90 5.16 -21.77
C SER A 285 -18.12 6.08 -21.85
N ASP A 286 -17.97 7.37 -21.55
CA ASP A 286 -19.08 8.34 -21.66
C ASP A 286 -19.50 8.65 -23.10
N LYS A 287 -18.62 8.35 -24.06
CA LYS A 287 -18.78 8.61 -25.49
C LYS A 287 -18.47 7.36 -26.29
N GLN A 288 -18.70 7.41 -27.60
CA GLN A 288 -18.30 6.34 -28.51
C GLN A 288 -16.81 5.98 -28.34
N LEU A 289 -16.50 4.69 -28.26
CA LEU A 289 -15.14 4.21 -28.09
C LEU A 289 -14.31 4.42 -29.37
N PRO A 290 -13.04 4.87 -29.28
CA PRO A 290 -12.16 5.03 -30.43
C PRO A 290 -11.84 3.71 -31.13
N ASP A 291 -11.75 3.73 -32.46
CA ASP A 291 -11.46 2.55 -33.28
C ASP A 291 -10.12 1.89 -32.94
N VAL A 292 -9.10 2.68 -32.57
CA VAL A 292 -7.78 2.15 -32.20
C VAL A 292 -7.90 1.19 -31.00
N ASP A 293 -8.66 1.58 -29.98
CA ASP A 293 -8.84 0.79 -28.76
C ASP A 293 -9.69 -0.45 -29.04
N VAL A 294 -10.79 -0.28 -29.79
CA VAL A 294 -11.71 -1.37 -30.14
C VAL A 294 -11.02 -2.40 -31.04
N ASN A 295 -10.26 -1.96 -32.04
CA ASN A 295 -9.57 -2.85 -32.98
C ASN A 295 -8.48 -3.68 -32.29
N SER A 296 -7.79 -3.12 -31.29
CA SER A 296 -6.85 -3.88 -30.45
C SER A 296 -7.55 -5.05 -29.78
N ILE A 297 -8.73 -4.82 -29.19
CA ILE A 297 -9.48 -5.86 -28.48
C ILE A 297 -10.07 -6.88 -29.45
N ILE A 298 -10.53 -6.45 -30.62
CA ILE A 298 -10.99 -7.39 -31.67
C ILE A 298 -9.86 -8.35 -32.07
N ALA A 299 -8.63 -7.86 -32.17
CA ALA A 299 -7.47 -8.71 -32.44
C ALA A 299 -7.20 -9.70 -31.28
N GLU A 300 -7.32 -9.26 -30.04
CA GLU A 300 -7.23 -10.13 -28.85
C GLU A 300 -8.31 -11.22 -28.87
N CYS A 301 -9.57 -10.86 -29.17
CA CYS A 301 -10.68 -11.81 -29.33
C CYS A 301 -10.36 -12.86 -30.39
N ALA A 302 -9.89 -12.45 -31.56
CA ALA A 302 -9.63 -13.35 -32.69
C ALA A 302 -8.51 -14.37 -32.38
N ASP A 303 -7.57 -14.01 -31.51
CA ASP A 303 -6.46 -14.87 -31.12
C ASP A 303 -6.86 -15.93 -30.08
N LEU A 304 -8.03 -15.86 -29.44
CA LEU A 304 -8.43 -16.86 -28.46
C LEU A 304 -8.73 -18.24 -29.09
N PRO A 305 -8.23 -19.35 -28.50
CA PRO A 305 -8.51 -20.70 -28.99
C PRO A 305 -9.95 -21.11 -28.68
N GLU A 306 -10.67 -21.60 -29.69
CA GLU A 306 -11.92 -22.39 -29.58
C GLU A 306 -12.97 -21.83 -28.58
N SER A 307 -13.06 -20.51 -28.50
CA SER A 307 -13.97 -19.77 -27.61
C SER A 307 -14.96 -18.94 -28.41
N PHE A 308 -16.22 -18.90 -27.97
CA PHE A 308 -17.20 -17.95 -28.45
C PHE A 308 -16.91 -16.57 -27.86
N ASN A 309 -16.34 -15.70 -28.69
CA ASN A 309 -15.81 -14.42 -28.24
C ASN A 309 -16.85 -13.32 -28.44
N ILE A 310 -17.15 -12.61 -27.35
CA ILE A 310 -18.15 -11.56 -27.27
C ILE A 310 -17.46 -10.29 -26.80
N LEU A 311 -17.54 -9.22 -27.59
CA LEU A 311 -17.08 -7.89 -27.21
C LEU A 311 -18.29 -7.00 -26.88
N ILE A 312 -18.38 -6.57 -25.62
CA ILE A 312 -19.39 -5.66 -25.12
C ILE A 312 -18.79 -4.25 -25.04
N CYS A 313 -19.40 -3.31 -25.74
CA CYS A 313 -18.95 -1.92 -25.81
C CYS A 313 -20.09 -0.95 -25.50
N ILE A 314 -19.94 -0.13 -24.46
CA ILE A 314 -20.91 0.88 -24.03
C ILE A 314 -20.33 2.29 -24.25
N PRO A 315 -21.10 3.25 -24.82
CA PRO A 315 -22.45 3.08 -25.38
C PRO A 315 -22.43 2.52 -26.80
N SER A 316 -21.36 2.75 -27.56
CA SER A 316 -21.29 2.40 -28.98
C SER A 316 -19.86 2.37 -29.54
N ILE A 317 -19.73 1.82 -30.74
CA ILE A 317 -18.51 1.79 -31.56
C ILE A 317 -18.85 2.21 -33.00
N SER A 318 -17.85 2.43 -33.85
CA SER A 318 -18.04 2.79 -35.27
C SER A 318 -18.60 1.64 -36.14
N SER A 319 -19.08 1.97 -37.33
CA SER A 319 -19.50 0.99 -38.35
C SER A 319 -18.33 0.13 -38.83
N GLU A 320 -17.15 0.73 -38.90
CA GLU A 320 -15.89 0.16 -39.35
C GLU A 320 -15.43 -0.93 -38.37
N ALA A 321 -15.44 -0.62 -37.07
CA ALA A 321 -15.15 -1.60 -36.02
C ALA A 321 -16.17 -2.76 -36.00
N LYS A 322 -17.46 -2.47 -36.24
CA LYS A 322 -18.49 -3.52 -36.39
C LYS A 322 -18.21 -4.44 -37.58
N ALA A 323 -17.75 -3.91 -38.70
CA ALA A 323 -17.39 -4.70 -39.88
C ALA A 323 -16.16 -5.58 -39.60
N MET A 324 -15.15 -5.03 -38.92
CA MET A 324 -13.92 -5.74 -38.55
C MET A 324 -14.18 -6.94 -37.63
N ALA A 325 -15.02 -6.76 -36.60
CA ALA A 325 -15.37 -7.85 -35.69
C ALA A 325 -16.14 -8.98 -36.39
N ARG A 326 -17.07 -8.65 -37.31
CA ARG A 326 -17.76 -9.66 -38.14
C ARG A 326 -16.79 -10.47 -38.97
N TYR A 327 -15.77 -9.84 -39.54
CA TYR A 327 -14.73 -10.51 -40.33
C TYR A 327 -13.90 -11.48 -39.49
N THR A 328 -13.59 -11.12 -38.24
CA THR A 328 -12.77 -11.93 -37.32
C THR A 328 -13.57 -12.97 -36.52
N GLY A 329 -14.89 -13.01 -36.67
CA GLY A 329 -15.77 -13.93 -35.93
C GLY A 329 -16.05 -13.50 -34.49
N THR A 330 -15.78 -12.23 -34.13
CA THR A 330 -16.12 -11.68 -32.81
C THR A 330 -17.56 -11.17 -32.80
N SER A 331 -18.37 -11.65 -31.86
CA SER A 331 -19.74 -11.15 -31.66
C SER A 331 -19.70 -9.82 -30.91
N ILE A 332 -20.43 -8.81 -31.39
CA ILE A 332 -20.48 -7.49 -30.73
C ILE A 332 -21.83 -7.27 -30.07
N ILE A 333 -21.80 -6.73 -28.86
CA ILE A 333 -22.94 -6.15 -28.17
C ILE A 333 -22.65 -4.67 -27.92
N THR A 334 -23.57 -3.80 -28.34
CA THR A 334 -23.56 -2.38 -27.97
C THR A 334 -24.92 -1.99 -27.42
N GLY A 335 -24.96 -1.11 -26.43
CA GLY A 335 -26.20 -0.63 -25.84
C GLY A 335 -25.93 0.60 -24.98
N LYS A 336 -26.94 1.46 -24.86
CA LYS A 336 -26.87 2.62 -23.94
C LYS A 336 -27.27 2.24 -22.52
N GLU A 337 -28.15 1.26 -22.40
CA GLU A 337 -28.71 0.77 -21.14
C GLU A 337 -28.25 -0.65 -20.87
N TYR A 338 -28.02 -0.98 -19.61
CA TYR A 338 -27.52 -2.30 -19.23
C TYR A 338 -28.50 -3.43 -19.54
N ASP A 339 -29.81 -3.23 -19.40
CA ASP A 339 -30.83 -4.26 -19.68
C ASP A 339 -30.86 -4.67 -21.16
N GLU A 340 -30.53 -3.74 -22.06
CA GLU A 340 -30.38 -4.02 -23.49
C GLU A 340 -29.16 -4.93 -23.75
N VAL A 341 -28.04 -4.63 -23.07
CA VAL A 341 -26.81 -5.42 -23.14
C VAL A 341 -27.03 -6.84 -22.60
N PHE A 342 -27.78 -7.00 -21.50
CA PHE A 342 -28.15 -8.30 -20.94
C PHE A 342 -28.96 -9.14 -21.92
N SER A 343 -30.02 -8.55 -22.47
CA SER A 343 -30.93 -9.25 -23.39
C SER A 343 -30.19 -9.73 -24.65
N GLN A 344 -29.25 -8.92 -25.16
CA GLN A 344 -28.41 -9.31 -26.30
C GLN A 344 -27.43 -10.43 -25.95
N LEU A 345 -26.83 -10.39 -24.75
CA LEU A 345 -25.91 -11.42 -24.29
C LEU A 345 -26.60 -12.78 -24.16
N GLU A 346 -27.75 -12.84 -23.47
CA GLU A 346 -28.51 -14.07 -23.28
C GLU A 346 -28.89 -14.71 -24.62
N LYS A 347 -29.34 -13.89 -25.58
CA LYS A 347 -29.67 -14.35 -26.93
C LYS A 347 -28.46 -14.95 -27.64
N LEU A 348 -27.31 -14.28 -27.63
CA LEU A 348 -26.09 -14.74 -28.32
C LEU A 348 -25.55 -16.03 -27.69
N VAL A 349 -25.53 -16.12 -26.37
CA VAL A 349 -25.07 -17.33 -25.67
C VAL A 349 -26.01 -18.51 -25.92
N ALA A 350 -27.33 -18.29 -25.91
CA ALA A 350 -28.32 -19.32 -26.24
C ALA A 350 -28.16 -19.85 -27.68
N GLU A 351 -27.97 -18.96 -28.66
CA GLU A 351 -27.72 -19.34 -30.06
C GLU A 351 -26.42 -20.14 -30.24
N HIS A 352 -25.38 -19.84 -29.45
CA HIS A 352 -24.12 -20.56 -29.50
C HIS A 352 -24.20 -21.96 -28.86
N ILE A 353 -25.00 -22.13 -27.80
CA ILE A 353 -25.17 -23.43 -27.14
C ILE A 353 -25.95 -24.40 -28.03
N ASN A 354 -26.94 -23.91 -28.78
CA ASN A 354 -27.80 -24.71 -29.64
C ASN A 354 -27.18 -25.07 -31.01
N LYS A 355 -26.00 -24.52 -31.32
CA LYS A 355 -25.15 -24.94 -32.44
C LYS A 355 -24.18 -26.02 -31.98
#